data_AF-A0A938AKS6-F1
#
_entry.id   AF-A0A938AKS6-F1
#
_cell.length_a   1.000
_cell.length_b   1.000
_cell.length_c   1.000
_cell.angle_alpha   90.00
_cell.angle_beta   90.00
_cell.angle_gamma   90.00
#
_symmetry.space_group_name_H-M   'P 1'
#
loop_
_entity.id
_entity.type
_entity.pdbx_description
1 polymer ?
#
loop_
_entity_poly.entity_id
_entity_poly.type
_entity_poly.pdbx_seq_one_letter_code
_entity_poly.pdbx_strand_id
1 'polypeptide(L)'
;MMNIDDHCSNLYRQRDWKALHTALDTASPGRDPDERSQIEHWRATALSAESRHEEAIDTLRAIGSDCRCQTRVAKKIAENLRRLGRDMEAIEELRKAPLAEEWDSFRALALDAKYVLAHLLASNGLKVDKAILDDIPDGYIHITDRGHRISKADLMDLISGKKNRLI
;
A
#
# COMPACT_ATOMS: atom_id res chain seq x y z
N MET A 1 24.80 -14.80 4.17
CA MET A 1 24.51 -13.60 3.38
C MET A 1 23.20 -13.04 3.92
N MET A 2 23.17 -11.81 4.42
CA MET A 2 21.94 -11.22 4.97
C MET A 2 20.97 -10.97 3.82
N ASN A 3 19.70 -11.36 3.99
CA ASN A 3 18.65 -11.07 3.01
C ASN A 3 18.51 -9.54 2.89
N ILE A 4 18.41 -9.01 1.67
CA ILE A 4 18.23 -7.58 1.42
C ILE A 4 17.01 -7.04 2.17
N ASP A 5 15.95 -7.85 2.28
CA ASP A 5 14.73 -7.52 3.00
C ASP A 5 14.98 -7.26 4.49
N ASP A 6 15.74 -8.14 5.16
CA ASP A 6 16.07 -7.98 6.57
C ASP A 6 16.98 -6.77 6.80
N HIS A 7 17.92 -6.55 5.88
CA HIS A 7 18.85 -5.43 5.97
C HIS A 7 18.12 -4.08 5.82
N CYS A 8 17.34 -3.94 4.74
CA CYS A 8 16.53 -2.75 4.48
C CYS A 8 15.50 -2.51 5.60
N SER A 9 14.86 -3.57 6.11
CA SER A 9 13.91 -3.47 7.21
C SER A 9 14.55 -2.92 8.49
N ASN A 10 15.78 -3.35 8.82
CA ASN A 10 16.50 -2.85 9.98
C ASN A 10 16.88 -1.37 9.82
N LEU A 11 17.43 -0.98 8.66
CA LEU A 11 17.77 0.42 8.37
C LEU A 11 16.52 1.32 8.40
N TYR A 12 15.41 0.84 7.84
CA TYR A 12 14.12 1.54 7.86
C TYR A 12 13.63 1.79 9.29
N ARG A 13 13.67 0.78 10.17
CA ARG A 13 13.28 0.93 11.59
C ARG A 13 14.16 1.93 12.33
N GLN A 14 15.45 2.00 11.99
CA GLN A 14 16.40 2.96 12.55
C GLN A 14 16.26 4.36 11.93
N ARG A 15 15.48 4.51 10.85
CA ARG A 15 15.37 5.73 10.04
C ARG A 15 16.72 6.19 9.48
N ASP A 16 17.63 5.26 9.22
CA ASP A 16 18.89 5.56 8.54
C ASP A 16 18.67 5.58 7.02
N TRP A 17 18.07 6.67 6.55
CA TRP A 17 17.71 6.84 5.14
C TRP A 17 18.93 6.81 4.23
N LYS A 18 20.05 7.38 4.69
CA LYS A 18 21.29 7.44 3.90
C LYS A 18 21.85 6.03 3.68
N ALA A 19 21.95 5.23 4.73
CA ALA A 19 22.41 3.85 4.60
C ALA A 19 21.42 3.01 3.79
N LEU A 20 20.11 3.23 3.96
CA LEU A 20 19.08 2.52 3.22
C LEU A 20 19.18 2.78 1.72
N HIS A 21 19.26 4.05 1.30
CA HIS A 21 19.45 4.40 -0.11
C HIS A 21 20.75 3.84 -0.68
N THR A 22 21.86 3.92 0.08
CA THR A 22 23.14 3.36 -0.35
C THR A 22 23.05 1.83 -0.58
N ALA A 23 22.37 1.12 0.31
CA ALA A 23 22.16 -0.33 0.17
C ALA A 23 21.32 -0.65 -1.08
N LEU A 24 20.25 0.12 -1.33
CA LEU A 24 19.37 -0.06 -2.49
C LEU A 24 20.07 0.28 -3.80
N ASP A 25 20.87 1.34 -3.83
CA ASP A 25 21.66 1.72 -5.01
C ASP A 25 22.73 0.67 -5.34
N THR A 26 23.35 0.08 -4.30
CA THR A 26 24.34 -1.01 -4.49
C THR A 26 23.69 -2.29 -5.01
N ALA A 27 22.47 -2.58 -4.57
CA ALA A 27 21.73 -3.77 -4.99
C ALA A 27 21.08 -3.61 -6.38
N SER A 28 20.84 -2.38 -6.82
CA SER A 28 20.18 -2.07 -8.09
C SER A 28 21.00 -2.54 -9.30
N PRO A 29 20.34 -3.04 -10.38
CA PRO A 29 18.90 -3.23 -10.48
C PRO A 29 18.41 -4.46 -9.69
N GLY A 30 19.25 -5.43 -9.38
CA GLY A 30 18.87 -6.75 -8.90
C GLY A 30 19.11 -7.81 -9.98
N ARG A 31 19.16 -9.08 -9.60
CA ARG A 31 19.57 -10.18 -10.50
C ARG A 31 18.42 -10.77 -11.30
N ASP A 32 17.20 -10.66 -10.79
CA ASP A 32 15.99 -11.21 -11.40
C ASP A 32 14.78 -10.27 -11.16
N PRO A 33 13.63 -10.51 -11.82
CA PRO A 33 12.43 -9.69 -11.65
C PRO A 33 11.95 -9.55 -10.20
N ASP A 34 12.11 -10.59 -9.39
CA ASP A 34 11.66 -10.58 -8.00
C ASP A 34 12.54 -9.66 -7.13
N GLU A 35 13.86 -9.78 -7.28
CA GLU A 35 14.82 -8.93 -6.60
C GLU A 35 14.70 -7.48 -7.07
N ARG A 36 14.50 -7.23 -8.38
CA ARG A 36 14.18 -5.91 -8.94
C ARG A 36 12.94 -5.30 -8.28
N SER A 37 11.85 -6.08 -8.25
CA SER A 37 10.61 -5.65 -7.61
C SER A 37 10.79 -5.35 -6.12
N GLN A 38 11.59 -6.14 -5.41
CA GLN A 38 11.86 -5.97 -3.98
C GLN A 38 12.71 -4.71 -3.70
N ILE A 39 13.74 -4.46 -4.49
CA ILE A 39 14.58 -3.25 -4.37
C ILE A 39 13.73 -2.00 -4.58
N GLU A 40 12.97 -1.94 -5.67
CA GLU A 40 12.11 -0.79 -5.95
C GLU A 40 10.97 -0.64 -4.94
N HIS A 41 10.49 -1.77 -4.40
CA HIS A 41 9.52 -1.76 -3.31
C HIS A 41 10.07 -1.08 -2.05
N TRP A 42 11.30 -1.40 -1.66
CA TRP A 42 11.97 -0.74 -0.53
C TRP A 42 12.30 0.72 -0.82
N ARG A 43 12.74 1.04 -2.04
CA ARG A 43 13.00 2.42 -2.48
C ARG A 43 11.75 3.28 -2.34
N ALA A 44 10.62 2.83 -2.87
CA ALA A 44 9.35 3.53 -2.73
C ALA A 44 8.90 3.66 -1.26
N THR A 45 9.16 2.65 -0.43
CA THR A 45 8.82 2.67 0.99
C THR A 45 9.66 3.69 1.76
N ALA A 46 10.96 3.79 1.48
CA ALA A 46 11.86 4.81 2.04
C ALA A 46 11.41 6.22 1.63
N LEU A 47 11.19 6.43 0.33
CA LEU A 47 10.72 7.71 -0.22
C LEU A 47 9.39 8.15 0.43
N SER A 48 8.45 7.23 0.59
CA SER A 48 7.18 7.50 1.26
C SER A 48 7.37 7.94 2.72
N ALA A 49 8.26 7.28 3.47
CA ALA A 49 8.57 7.63 4.86
C ALA A 49 9.26 9.00 4.99
N GLU A 50 10.04 9.40 3.97
CA GLU A 50 10.64 10.73 3.83
C GLU A 50 9.65 11.80 3.30
N SER A 51 8.37 11.46 3.14
CA SER A 51 7.32 12.34 2.57
C SER A 51 7.55 12.72 1.09
N ARG A 52 8.38 11.97 0.37
CA ARG A 52 8.65 12.12 -1.07
C ARG A 52 7.66 11.28 -1.88
N HIS A 53 6.38 11.61 -1.77
CA HIS A 53 5.27 10.76 -2.25
C HIS A 53 5.18 10.63 -3.77
N GLU A 54 5.42 11.71 -4.53
CA GLU A 54 5.42 11.63 -6.01
C GLU A 54 6.53 10.71 -6.51
N GLU A 55 7.75 10.84 -5.98
CA GLU A 55 8.88 9.98 -6.34
C GLU A 55 8.62 8.50 -5.95
N ALA A 56 7.97 8.26 -4.82
CA ALA A 56 7.54 6.92 -4.43
C ALA A 56 6.52 6.33 -5.42
N ILE A 57 5.58 7.14 -5.92
CA ILE A 57 4.60 6.71 -6.92
C ILE A 57 5.29 6.37 -8.24
N ASP A 58 6.19 7.23 -8.71
CA ASP A 58 6.94 7.01 -9.96
C ASP A 58 7.77 5.73 -9.88
N THR A 59 8.43 5.50 -8.74
CA THR A 59 9.17 4.27 -8.44
C THR A 59 8.25 3.04 -8.52
N LEU A 60 7.08 3.09 -7.88
CA LEU A 60 6.12 1.98 -7.87
C LEU A 60 5.57 1.67 -9.28
N ARG A 61 5.28 2.71 -10.07
CA ARG A 61 4.81 2.56 -11.45
C ARG A 61 5.87 1.95 -12.36
N ALA A 62 7.14 2.25 -12.11
CA ALA A 62 8.26 1.70 -12.86
C ALA A 62 8.49 0.19 -12.61
N ILE A 63 7.99 -0.37 -11.49
CA ILE A 63 8.09 -1.81 -11.21
C ILE A 63 7.42 -2.64 -12.32
N GLY A 64 6.30 -2.15 -12.88
CA GLY A 64 5.60 -2.81 -13.99
C GLY A 64 5.39 -4.31 -13.76
N SER A 65 5.68 -5.11 -14.79
CA SER A 65 5.54 -6.57 -14.79
C SER A 65 6.54 -7.33 -13.92
N ASP A 66 7.56 -6.68 -13.36
CA ASP A 66 8.50 -7.35 -12.46
C ASP A 66 7.83 -7.70 -11.12
N CYS A 67 6.71 -7.05 -10.75
CA CYS A 67 5.97 -7.42 -9.56
C CYS A 67 5.03 -8.60 -9.79
N ARG A 68 5.17 -9.63 -8.95
CA ARG A 68 4.23 -10.77 -8.93
C ARG A 68 2.81 -10.43 -8.46
N CYS A 69 2.64 -9.37 -7.65
CA CYS A 69 1.34 -8.96 -7.14
C CYS A 69 1.14 -7.46 -7.41
N GLN A 70 0.42 -7.16 -8.48
CA GLN A 70 0.12 -5.80 -8.93
C GLN A 70 -0.83 -5.09 -7.96
N THR A 71 -1.70 -5.83 -7.28
CA THR A 71 -2.59 -5.29 -6.24
C THR A 71 -1.80 -4.63 -5.10
N ARG A 72 -0.68 -5.25 -4.69
CA ARG A 72 0.18 -4.67 -3.64
C ARG A 72 0.79 -3.34 -4.08
N VAL A 73 1.19 -3.25 -5.35
CA VAL A 73 1.76 -2.03 -5.95
C VAL A 73 0.69 -0.94 -6.01
N ALA A 74 -0.48 -1.25 -6.58
CA ALA A 74 -1.61 -0.33 -6.68
C ALA A 74 -2.04 0.22 -5.32
N LYS A 75 -2.09 -0.63 -4.29
CA LYS A 75 -2.39 -0.20 -2.92
C LYS A 75 -1.38 0.82 -2.40
N LYS A 76 -0.08 0.60 -2.63
CA LYS A 76 0.98 1.52 -2.17
C LYS A 76 0.97 2.84 -2.95
N ILE A 77 0.64 2.81 -4.24
CA ILE A 77 0.39 4.02 -5.03
C ILE A 77 -0.79 4.79 -4.43
N ALA A 78 -1.92 4.12 -4.20
CA ALA A 78 -3.12 4.72 -3.63
C ALA A 78 -2.88 5.33 -2.23
N GLU A 79 -2.10 4.68 -1.37
CA GLU A 79 -1.71 5.22 -0.07
C GLU A 79 -0.88 6.51 -0.21
N ASN A 80 0.07 6.58 -1.17
CA ASN A 80 0.85 7.80 -1.42
C ASN A 80 0.00 8.91 -2.05
N LEU A 81 -0.89 8.57 -2.98
CA LEU A 81 -1.86 9.52 -3.56
C LEU A 81 -2.76 10.13 -2.47
N ARG A 82 -3.25 9.31 -1.53
CA ARG A 82 -4.01 9.80 -0.37
C ARG A 82 -3.19 10.76 0.49
N ARG A 83 -1.89 10.52 0.72
CA ARG A 83 -1.02 11.45 1.47
C ARG A 83 -0.82 12.79 0.77
N LEU A 84 -0.97 12.82 -0.56
CA LEU A 84 -0.98 14.03 -1.37
C LEU A 84 -2.38 14.69 -1.44
N GLY A 85 -3.40 14.13 -0.80
CA GLY A 85 -4.79 14.60 -0.89
C GLY A 85 -5.49 14.25 -2.20
N ARG A 86 -4.92 13.34 -3.01
CA ARG A 86 -5.40 12.93 -4.33
C ARG A 86 -6.28 11.69 -4.23
N ASP A 87 -7.29 11.74 -3.36
CA ASP A 87 -8.12 10.59 -2.99
C ASP A 87 -8.87 9.97 -4.18
N MET A 88 -9.36 10.78 -5.11
CA MET A 88 -10.06 10.27 -6.29
C MET A 88 -9.14 9.47 -7.22
N GLU A 89 -7.88 9.85 -7.32
CA GLU A 89 -6.89 9.10 -8.08
C GLU A 89 -6.50 7.82 -7.35
N ALA A 90 -6.40 7.85 -6.02
CA ALA A 90 -6.16 6.66 -5.20
C ALA A 90 -7.28 5.61 -5.37
N ILE A 91 -8.54 6.06 -5.44
CA ILE A 91 -9.70 5.19 -5.71
C ILE A 91 -9.61 4.58 -7.10
N GLU A 92 -9.28 5.39 -8.10
CA GLU A 92 -9.18 4.93 -9.49
C GLU A 92 -8.05 3.90 -9.67
N GLU A 93 -6.90 4.12 -9.02
CA GLU A 93 -5.78 3.18 -9.01
C GLU A 93 -6.21 1.82 -8.44
N LEU A 94 -6.92 1.81 -7.31
CA LEU A 94 -7.41 0.57 -6.69
C LEU A 94 -8.53 -0.11 -7.48
N ARG A 95 -9.34 0.65 -8.22
CA ARG A 95 -10.37 0.06 -9.11
C ARG A 95 -9.78 -0.63 -10.32
N LYS A 96 -8.63 -0.17 -10.81
CA LYS A 96 -7.89 -0.80 -11.92
C LYS A 96 -7.03 -1.98 -11.47
N ALA A 97 -6.80 -2.12 -10.17
CA ALA A 97 -6.01 -3.22 -9.63
C ALA A 97 -6.70 -4.58 -9.86
N PRO A 98 -5.94 -5.65 -10.15
CA PRO A 98 -6.48 -6.99 -10.41
C PRO A 98 -6.89 -7.71 -9.11
N LEU A 99 -7.74 -7.08 -8.30
CA LEU A 99 -8.12 -7.53 -6.95
C LEU A 99 -8.79 -8.90 -6.94
N ALA A 100 -9.59 -9.21 -7.97
CA ALA A 100 -10.32 -10.46 -8.07
C ALA A 100 -9.43 -11.56 -8.63
N GLU A 101 -8.64 -11.24 -9.65
CA GLU A 101 -7.71 -12.14 -10.32
C GLU A 101 -6.59 -12.59 -9.38
N GLU A 102 -6.11 -11.69 -8.51
CA GLU A 102 -5.04 -11.98 -7.54
C GLU A 102 -5.58 -12.49 -6.19
N TRP A 103 -6.90 -12.64 -6.03
CA TRP A 103 -7.50 -13.00 -4.74
C TRP A 103 -7.01 -14.34 -4.20
N ASP A 104 -6.95 -15.37 -5.05
CA ASP A 104 -6.57 -16.72 -4.60
C ASP A 104 -5.06 -16.85 -4.37
N SER A 105 -4.25 -16.13 -5.16
CA SER A 105 -2.78 -16.18 -5.08
C SER A 105 -2.22 -15.27 -3.99
N PHE A 106 -2.88 -14.15 -3.71
CA PHE A 106 -2.40 -13.09 -2.81
C PHE A 106 -3.49 -12.58 -1.88
N ARG A 107 -4.32 -13.49 -1.34
CA ARG A 107 -5.51 -13.17 -0.55
C ARG A 107 -5.32 -12.09 0.50
N ALA A 108 -4.25 -12.15 1.28
CA ALA A 108 -3.98 -11.16 2.32
C ALA A 108 -3.73 -9.75 1.75
N LEU A 109 -3.00 -9.64 0.63
CA LEU A 109 -2.70 -8.38 -0.03
C LEU A 109 -3.94 -7.82 -0.74
N ALA A 110 -4.73 -8.68 -1.37
CA ALA A 110 -5.99 -8.30 -2.00
C ALA A 110 -7.05 -7.86 -1.00
N LEU A 111 -7.16 -8.56 0.14
CA LEU A 111 -8.03 -8.16 1.25
C LEU A 111 -7.64 -6.78 1.80
N ASP A 112 -6.35 -6.53 2.01
CA ASP A 112 -5.88 -5.26 2.52
C ASP A 112 -6.15 -4.11 1.53
N ALA A 113 -5.95 -4.34 0.23
CA ALA A 113 -6.30 -3.37 -0.80
C ALA A 113 -7.82 -3.10 -0.90
N LYS A 114 -8.66 -4.14 -0.78
CA LYS A 114 -10.13 -3.98 -0.69
C LYS A 114 -10.54 -3.14 0.50
N TYR A 115 -9.90 -3.34 1.66
CA TYR A 115 -10.15 -2.50 2.84
C TYR A 115 -9.79 -1.03 2.57
N VAL A 116 -8.61 -0.76 2.00
CA VAL A 116 -8.18 0.61 1.67
C VAL A 116 -9.16 1.27 0.68
N LEU A 117 -9.62 0.54 -0.34
CA LEU A 117 -10.62 1.02 -1.28
C LEU A 117 -11.94 1.38 -0.57
N ALA A 118 -12.47 0.47 0.25
CA ALA A 118 -13.69 0.71 1.01
C ALA A 118 -13.57 1.93 1.94
N HIS A 119 -12.43 2.07 2.60
CA HIS A 119 -12.15 3.22 3.47
C HIS A 119 -12.06 4.53 2.68
N LEU A 120 -11.39 4.55 1.52
CA LEU A 120 -11.30 5.73 0.66
C LEU A 120 -12.68 6.16 0.16
N LEU A 121 -13.50 5.20 -0.31
CA LEU A 121 -14.87 5.46 -0.74
C LEU A 121 -15.71 6.07 0.40
N ALA A 122 -15.72 5.42 1.56
CA ALA A 122 -16.47 5.89 2.73
C ALA A 122 -16.01 7.28 3.19
N SER A 123 -14.69 7.50 3.27
CA SER A 123 -14.12 8.79 3.68
C SER A 123 -14.50 9.92 2.73
N ASN A 124 -14.70 9.62 1.44
CA ASN A 124 -15.09 10.57 0.42
C ASN A 124 -16.61 10.68 0.21
N GLY A 125 -17.42 10.06 1.08
CA GLY A 125 -18.88 10.09 0.98
C GLY A 125 -19.42 9.31 -0.22
N LEU A 126 -18.61 8.45 -0.81
CA LEU A 126 -18.98 7.61 -1.93
C LEU A 126 -19.55 6.29 -1.43
N LYS A 127 -20.45 5.71 -2.23
CA LYS A 127 -21.05 4.42 -1.92
C LYS A 127 -19.98 3.32 -1.88
N VAL A 128 -19.97 2.56 -0.80
CA VAL A 128 -19.18 1.32 -0.68
C VAL A 128 -20.07 0.15 -1.08
N ASP A 129 -19.62 -0.64 -2.05
CA ASP A 129 -20.38 -1.80 -2.50
C ASP A 129 -20.38 -2.91 -1.45
N LYS A 130 -21.56 -3.50 -1.23
CA LYS A 130 -21.75 -4.56 -0.24
C LYS A 130 -20.82 -5.75 -0.47
N ALA A 131 -20.57 -6.12 -1.73
CA ALA A 131 -19.66 -7.21 -2.07
C ALA A 131 -18.24 -6.99 -1.52
N ILE A 132 -17.73 -5.74 -1.53
CA ILE A 132 -16.43 -5.41 -0.94
C ILE A 132 -16.45 -5.63 0.57
N LEU A 133 -17.55 -5.25 1.24
CA LEU A 133 -17.70 -5.38 2.69
C LEU A 133 -17.89 -6.83 3.13
N ASP A 134 -18.59 -7.64 2.34
CA ASP A 134 -18.83 -9.05 2.61
C ASP A 134 -17.53 -9.87 2.55
N ASP A 135 -16.58 -9.46 1.70
CA ASP A 135 -15.25 -10.09 1.59
C ASP A 135 -14.31 -9.77 2.77
N ILE A 136 -14.56 -8.69 3.49
CA ILE A 136 -13.73 -8.26 4.62
C ILE A 136 -14.22 -8.95 5.91
N PRO A 137 -13.42 -9.77 6.59
CA PRO A 137 -13.84 -10.39 7.85
C PRO A 137 -14.17 -9.35 8.93
N ASP A 138 -15.16 -9.63 9.79
CA ASP A 138 -15.59 -8.67 10.82
C ASP A 138 -14.48 -8.32 11.83
N GLY A 139 -13.60 -9.28 12.14
CA GLY A 139 -12.43 -9.06 12.99
C GLY A 139 -11.23 -8.44 12.28
N TYR A 140 -11.36 -8.02 11.02
CA TYR A 140 -10.24 -7.45 10.27
C TYR A 140 -9.78 -6.12 10.87
N ILE A 141 -8.45 -5.98 11.00
CA ILE A 141 -7.79 -4.77 11.45
C ILE A 141 -6.76 -4.38 10.40
N HIS A 142 -6.99 -3.26 9.74
CA HIS A 142 -6.00 -2.62 8.90
C HIS A 142 -4.98 -1.88 9.78
N ILE A 143 -3.71 -2.07 9.49
CA ILE A 143 -2.61 -1.32 10.09
C ILE A 143 -2.07 -0.38 9.02
N THR A 144 -2.26 0.92 9.25
CA THR A 144 -1.68 1.94 8.38
C THR A 144 -0.15 1.90 8.44
N ASP A 145 0.52 2.46 7.44
CA ASP A 145 1.97 2.64 7.43
C ASP A 145 2.52 3.41 8.65
N ARG A 146 1.70 4.27 9.27
CA ARG A 146 2.00 5.00 10.51
C ARG A 146 1.70 4.20 11.78
N GLY A 147 1.29 2.93 11.66
CA GLY A 147 1.01 2.04 12.79
C GLY A 147 -0.37 2.21 13.41
N HIS A 148 -1.22 3.11 12.89
CA HIS A 148 -2.61 3.22 13.36
C HIS A 148 -3.42 1.99 12.96
N ARG A 149 -4.23 1.50 13.89
CA ARG A 149 -5.11 0.34 13.72
C ARG A 149 -6.52 0.84 13.45
N ILE A 150 -7.11 0.42 12.33
CA ILE A 150 -8.47 0.78 11.92
C ILE A 150 -9.21 -0.52 11.62
N SER A 151 -10.29 -0.80 12.34
CA SER A 151 -11.05 -2.04 12.20
C SER A 151 -12.15 -1.95 11.14
N LYS A 152 -12.67 -3.10 10.70
CA LYS A 152 -13.91 -3.12 9.90
C LYS A 152 -15.07 -2.41 10.62
N ALA A 153 -15.17 -2.53 11.94
CA ALA A 153 -16.20 -1.82 12.71
C ALA A 153 -16.06 -0.30 12.58
N ASP A 154 -14.83 0.23 12.65
CA ASP A 154 -14.56 1.66 12.43
C ASP A 154 -14.98 2.11 11.01
N LEU A 155 -14.73 1.28 10.01
CA LEU A 155 -15.18 1.51 8.64
C LEU A 155 -16.72 1.55 8.55
N MET A 156 -17.43 0.65 9.24
CA MET A 156 -18.90 0.64 9.26
C MET A 156 -19.47 1.87 9.99
N ASP A 157 -18.82 2.33 11.05
CA ASP A 157 -19.18 3.58 11.74
C ASP A 157 -18.98 4.79 10.84
N LEU A 158 -17.91 4.81 10.03
CA LEU A 158 -17.67 5.85 9.03
C LEU A 158 -18.76 5.85 7.95
N ILE A 159 -19.10 4.67 7.40
CA ILE A 159 -20.14 4.53 6.36
C ILE A 159 -21.52 4.98 6.87
N SER A 160 -21.83 4.68 8.14
CA SER A 160 -23.11 5.07 8.75
C SER A 160 -23.17 6.53 9.23
N GLY A 161 -22.08 7.30 9.07
CA GLY A 161 -22.00 8.69 9.51
C GLY A 161 -21.89 8.88 11.02
N LYS A 162 -21.58 7.81 11.78
CA LYS A 162 -21.39 7.86 13.24
C LYS A 162 -20.04 8.42 13.66
N LYS A 163 -19.04 8.37 12.78
CA LYS A 163 -17.73 9.02 12.94
C LYS A 163 -17.54 10.11 11.89
N ASN A 164 -17.25 11.33 12.32
CA ASN A 164 -16.71 12.37 11.44
C ASN A 164 -15.26 12.07 11.09
N ARG A 165 -14.84 12.47 9.88
CA ARG A 165 -13.50 12.27 9.30
C ARG A 165 -12.40 12.53 10.35
N LEU A 166 -11.63 11.49 10.70
CA LEU A 166 -10.34 11.67 11.37
C LEU A 166 -9.36 12.20 10.31
N ILE A 167 -8.99 13.47 10.46
CA ILE A 167 -8.00 14.19 9.66
C ILE A 167 -6.60 13.65 9.98
#